data_AF-A0A966RGV7-F1
#
_entry.id   AF-A0A966RGV7-F1
#
_cell.length_a   1.000
_cell.length_b   1.000
_cell.length_c   1.000
_cell.angle_alpha   90.00
_cell.angle_beta   90.00
_cell.angle_gamma   90.00
#
_symmetry.space_group_name_H-M   'P 1'
#
loop_
_entity.id
_entity.type
_entity.pdbx_description
1 polymer ?
#
loop_
_entity_poly.entity_id
_entity_poly.type
_entity_poly.pdbx_seq_one_letter_code
_entity_poly.pdbx_strand_id
1 'polypeptide(L)'
;MTTPNDIFADFPFEVIRRPDEDYFQSWEEARLAGYDDDQIWSVTEGEDDDGSEWFTYGPPHHFVNHIGHIATNERHDGNTYYHECVRTAEEMAETERWLEEIETNKQTTS
;
A
#
# COMPACT_ATOMS: atom_id res chain seq x y z
N MET A 1 18.73 -4.26 19.53
CA MET A 1 17.51 -4.18 18.72
C MET A 1 17.54 -2.79 18.10
N THR A 2 17.79 -2.69 16.81
CA THR A 2 17.68 -1.43 16.08
C THR A 2 16.19 -1.17 15.88
N THR A 3 15.72 0.04 16.11
CA THR A 3 14.36 0.43 15.75
C THR A 3 14.21 0.38 14.24
N PRO A 4 13.04 -0.05 13.71
CA PRO A 4 12.70 0.15 12.31
C PRO A 4 12.88 1.61 11.91
N ASN A 5 13.28 1.83 10.66
CA ASN A 5 13.38 3.18 10.09
C ASN A 5 12.12 3.45 9.27
N ASP A 6 11.16 4.14 9.88
CA ASP A 6 9.87 4.46 9.27
C ASP A 6 9.96 5.79 8.50
N ILE A 7 9.60 5.76 7.21
CA ILE A 7 9.63 6.90 6.30
C ILE A 7 8.21 7.17 5.82
N PHE A 8 7.67 8.35 6.12
CA PHE A 8 6.33 8.78 5.67
C PHE A 8 6.47 9.62 4.40
N ALA A 9 6.40 8.94 3.25
CA ALA A 9 6.54 9.51 1.91
C ALA A 9 6.10 8.48 0.86
N ASP A 10 5.88 8.94 -0.36
CA ASP A 10 5.63 8.06 -1.52
C ASP A 10 6.73 7.01 -1.67
N PHE A 11 6.36 5.79 -2.05
CA PHE A 11 7.32 4.73 -2.27
C PHE A 11 8.27 5.10 -3.42
N PRO A 12 9.59 5.20 -3.20
CA PRO A 12 10.49 5.87 -4.14
C PRO A 12 10.98 4.99 -5.28
N PHE A 13 10.62 3.71 -5.30
CA PHE A 13 11.16 2.71 -6.22
C PHE A 13 10.14 2.29 -7.28
N GLU A 14 10.64 1.87 -8.43
CA GLU A 14 9.80 1.31 -9.48
C GLU A 14 9.23 -0.04 -9.04
N VAL A 15 7.90 -0.13 -9.01
CA VAL A 15 7.18 -1.32 -8.56
C VAL A 15 7.09 -2.34 -9.68
N ILE A 16 7.67 -3.52 -9.45
CA ILE A 16 7.58 -4.67 -10.35
C ILE A 16 6.55 -5.65 -9.78
N ARG A 17 5.56 -5.95 -10.62
CA ARG A 17 4.41 -6.82 -10.32
C ARG A 17 4.46 -8.10 -11.15
N ARG A 18 3.48 -8.98 -10.94
CA ARG A 18 3.25 -10.13 -11.83
C ARG A 18 2.90 -9.66 -13.25
N PRO A 19 3.05 -10.54 -14.27
CA PRO A 19 2.72 -10.18 -15.65
C PRO A 19 1.26 -9.77 -15.90
N ASP A 20 0.33 -10.13 -15.01
CA ASP A 20 -1.07 -9.71 -15.01
C ASP A 20 -1.30 -8.39 -14.26
N GLU A 21 -0.22 -7.68 -13.92
CA GLU A 21 -0.21 -6.41 -13.17
C GLU A 21 -0.70 -6.52 -11.71
N ASP A 22 -0.84 -7.75 -11.19
CA ASP A 22 -1.25 -8.00 -9.81
C ASP A 22 -0.04 -8.21 -8.85
N TYR A 23 -0.27 -8.13 -7.55
CA TYR A 23 0.71 -8.44 -6.53
C TYR A 23 1.10 -9.92 -6.53
N PHE A 24 2.35 -10.20 -6.18
CA PHE A 24 2.75 -11.56 -5.81
C PHE A 24 1.98 -11.97 -4.54
N GLN A 25 1.46 -13.19 -4.52
CA GLN A 25 0.65 -13.68 -3.40
C GLN A 25 1.52 -14.06 -2.19
N SER A 26 2.81 -14.32 -2.43
CA SER A 26 3.80 -14.56 -1.39
C SER A 26 5.20 -14.13 -1.82
N TRP A 27 6.08 -13.92 -0.84
CA TRP A 27 7.50 -13.68 -1.09
C TRP A 27 8.17 -14.86 -1.82
N GLU A 28 7.72 -16.09 -1.58
CA GLU A 28 8.21 -17.28 -2.28
C GLU A 28 7.87 -17.24 -3.78
N GLU A 29 6.68 -16.74 -4.14
CA GLU A 29 6.29 -16.56 -5.54
C GLU A 29 7.21 -15.54 -6.24
N ALA A 30 7.45 -14.40 -5.60
CA ALA A 30 8.37 -13.39 -6.13
C ALA A 30 9.80 -13.95 -6.27
N ARG A 31 10.25 -14.76 -5.30
CA ARG A 31 11.55 -15.44 -5.38
C ARG A 31 11.62 -16.44 -6.53
N LEU A 32 10.56 -17.22 -6.75
CA LEU A 32 10.46 -18.15 -7.89
C LEU A 32 10.42 -17.42 -9.24
N ALA A 33 9.92 -16.18 -9.26
CA ALA A 33 9.98 -15.29 -10.43
C ALA A 33 11.39 -14.74 -10.70
N GLY A 34 12.35 -14.93 -9.78
CA GLY A 34 13.76 -14.63 -9.97
C GLY A 34 14.30 -13.42 -9.19
N TYR A 35 13.53 -12.89 -8.23
CA TYR A 35 13.97 -11.79 -7.36
C TYR A 35 14.65 -12.32 -6.08
N ASP A 36 15.61 -11.56 -5.57
CA ASP A 36 16.25 -11.86 -4.28
C ASP A 36 15.40 -11.36 -3.09
N ASP A 37 15.59 -11.94 -1.90
CA ASP A 37 14.81 -11.58 -0.70
C ASP A 37 14.91 -10.10 -0.33
N ASP A 38 16.02 -9.43 -0.65
CA ASP A 38 16.24 -8.01 -0.40
C ASP A 38 15.69 -7.10 -1.50
N GLN A 39 15.12 -7.66 -2.56
CA GLN A 39 14.39 -6.94 -3.61
C GLN A 39 12.87 -7.07 -3.44
N ILE A 40 12.40 -7.88 -2.50
CA ILE A 40 10.99 -8.21 -2.32
C ILE A 40 10.44 -7.44 -1.12
N TRP A 41 9.38 -6.68 -1.36
CA TRP A 41 8.71 -5.92 -0.33
C TRP A 41 7.35 -6.52 -0.03
N SER A 42 6.99 -6.63 1.24
CA SER A 42 5.61 -6.86 1.64
C SER A 42 4.84 -5.54 1.57
N VAL A 43 3.58 -5.64 1.14
CA VAL A 43 2.67 -4.50 1.06
C VAL A 43 1.49 -4.77 1.97
N THR A 44 1.27 -3.86 2.91
CA THR A 44 0.12 -3.91 3.83
C THR A 44 -0.69 -2.63 3.73
N GLU A 45 -2.00 -2.73 3.93
CA GLU A 45 -2.89 -1.58 4.06
C GLU A 45 -3.20 -1.27 5.52
N GLY A 46 -3.41 0.01 5.80
CA GLY A 46 -3.87 0.49 7.09
C GLY A 46 -4.76 1.72 6.92
N GLU A 47 -5.63 1.93 7.89
CA GLU A 47 -6.44 3.13 8.05
C GLU A 47 -6.05 3.75 9.40
N ASP A 48 -5.85 5.07 9.43
CA ASP A 48 -5.61 5.81 10.66
C ASP A 48 -6.95 6.28 11.29
N ASP A 49 -6.94 6.69 12.56
CA ASP A 49 -8.15 7.09 13.30
C ASP A 49 -8.89 8.29 12.64
N ASP A 50 -8.18 9.08 11.82
CA ASP A 50 -8.77 10.19 11.07
C ASP A 50 -9.43 9.77 9.74
N GLY A 51 -9.35 8.49 9.38
CA GLY A 51 -9.88 7.92 8.14
C GLY A 51 -8.90 7.95 6.97
N SER A 52 -7.65 8.39 7.16
CA SER A 52 -6.65 8.35 6.08
C SER A 52 -6.21 6.91 5.77
N GLU A 53 -6.10 6.56 4.49
CA GLU A 53 -5.66 5.26 4.01
C GLU A 53 -4.17 5.28 3.66
N TRP A 54 -3.44 4.26 4.12
CA TRP A 54 -2.00 4.14 3.99
C TRP A 54 -1.58 2.78 3.43
N PHE A 55 -0.62 2.78 2.52
CA PHE A 55 0.14 1.60 2.15
C PHE A 55 1.49 1.61 2.82
N THR A 56 1.86 0.48 3.43
CA THR A 56 3.16 0.27 4.04
C THR A 56 3.95 -0.76 3.26
N TYR A 57 5.16 -0.37 2.84
CA TYR A 57 6.12 -1.19 2.12
C TYR A 57 7.26 -1.54 3.06
N GLY A 58 7.43 -2.82 3.36
CA GLY A 58 8.43 -3.29 4.30
C GLY A 58 9.12 -4.57 3.88
N PRO A 59 10.03 -5.10 4.72
CA PRO A 59 10.67 -6.39 4.49
C PRO A 59 9.66 -7.52 4.25
N PRO A 60 10.02 -8.61 3.57
CA PRO A 60 9.06 -9.56 2.96
C PRO A 60 8.22 -10.40 3.95
N HIS A 61 8.48 -10.34 5.25
CA HIS A 61 7.91 -11.26 6.25
C HIS A 61 6.80 -10.64 7.12
N HIS A 62 5.94 -9.79 6.55
CA HIS A 62 4.73 -9.29 7.22
C HIS A 62 3.50 -10.12 6.89
N PHE A 63 2.59 -10.26 7.86
CA PHE A 63 1.45 -11.19 7.78
C PHE A 63 0.09 -10.58 8.15
N VAL A 64 0.06 -9.32 8.63
CA VAL A 64 -1.18 -8.65 9.07
C VAL A 64 -1.56 -7.59 8.03
N ASN A 65 -2.85 -7.53 7.67
CA ASN A 65 -3.40 -6.62 6.64
C ASN A 65 -2.58 -6.65 5.34
N HIS A 66 -2.10 -7.83 4.99
CA HIS A 66 -1.19 -8.06 3.87
C HIS A 66 -1.96 -8.19 2.57
N ILE A 67 -1.68 -7.29 1.62
CA ILE A 67 -2.31 -7.25 0.30
C ILE A 67 -1.53 -8.13 -0.68
N GLY A 68 -0.20 -8.19 -0.53
CA GLY A 68 0.67 -8.96 -1.40
C GLY A 68 2.12 -8.47 -1.35
N HIS A 69 2.93 -9.00 -2.24
CA HIS A 69 4.34 -8.63 -2.39
C HIS A 69 4.58 -7.94 -3.74
N ILE A 70 5.57 -7.06 -3.75
CA ILE A 70 6.14 -6.46 -4.96
C ILE A 70 7.64 -6.73 -5.01
N ALA A 71 8.23 -6.58 -6.19
CA ALA A 71 9.67 -6.52 -6.34
C ALA A 71 10.13 -5.13 -6.79
N THR A 72 11.39 -4.79 -6.51
CA THR A 72 12.07 -3.59 -7.03
C THR A 72 13.42 -3.96 -7.63
N ASN A 73 13.98 -3.10 -8.49
CA ASN A 73 15.36 -3.29 -8.93
C ASN A 73 16.34 -3.01 -7.78
N GLU A 74 15.99 -2.07 -6.91
CA GLU A 74 16.72 -1.67 -5.72
C GLU A 74 16.62 -2.73 -4.62
N ARG A 75 17.62 -2.74 -3.73
CA ARG A 75 17.70 -3.63 -2.58
C ARG A 75 17.45 -2.86 -1.29
N HIS A 76 16.67 -3.44 -0.38
CA HIS A 76 16.40 -2.90 0.93
C HIS A 76 17.36 -3.41 1.99
N ASP A 77 17.52 -2.64 3.07
CA ASP A 77 18.36 -2.99 4.21
C ASP A 77 17.70 -3.96 5.20
N GLY A 78 16.43 -4.33 4.96
CA GLY A 78 15.64 -5.19 5.83
C GLY A 78 15.14 -4.50 7.11
N ASN A 79 15.30 -3.17 7.23
CA ASN A 79 14.90 -2.40 8.41
C ASN A 79 14.14 -1.10 8.07
N THR A 80 14.11 -0.70 6.80
CA THR A 80 13.39 0.49 6.34
C THR A 80 11.97 0.15 5.91
N TYR A 81 11.03 0.99 6.33
CA TYR A 81 9.62 0.96 5.97
C TYR A 81 9.22 2.28 5.31
N TYR A 82 8.42 2.19 4.26
CA TYR A 82 7.80 3.36 3.64
C TYR A 82 6.30 3.33 3.88
N HIS A 83 5.74 4.45 4.30
CA HIS A 83 4.31 4.65 4.50
C HIS A 83 3.83 5.72 3.53
N GLU A 84 3.08 5.30 2.53
CA GLU A 84 2.50 6.15 1.48
C GLU A 84 1.03 6.40 1.80
N CYS A 85 0.64 7.67 1.89
CA CYS A 85 -0.76 8.06 2.04
C CYS A 85 -1.43 8.01 0.67
N VAL A 86 -2.34 7.06 0.48
CA VAL A 86 -3.01 6.86 -0.81
C VAL A 86 -4.36 7.57 -0.88
N ARG A 87 -4.92 7.92 0.28
CA ARG A 87 -6.11 8.77 0.40
C ARG A 87 -6.11 9.48 1.74
N THR A 88 -6.28 10.79 1.71
CA THR A 88 -6.38 11.60 2.93
C THR A 88 -7.81 11.61 3.47
N ALA A 89 -7.96 11.85 4.77
CA ALA A 89 -9.24 12.10 5.41
C ALA A 89 -10.05 13.24 4.74
N GLU A 90 -9.38 14.27 4.24
CA GLU A 90 -10.02 15.39 3.54
C GLU A 90 -10.66 14.92 2.23
N GLU A 91 -9.93 14.16 1.41
CA GLU A 91 -10.43 13.59 0.15
C GLU A 91 -11.58 12.61 0.38
N MET A 92 -11.55 11.84 1.47
CA MET A 92 -12.66 10.99 1.87
C MET A 92 -13.90 11.80 2.23
N ALA A 93 -13.75 12.81 3.10
CA ALA A 93 -14.86 13.65 3.52
C ALA A 93 -15.49 14.43 2.34
N GLU A 94 -14.69 14.85 1.36
CA GLU A 94 -15.20 15.47 0.13
C GLU A 94 -16.00 14.48 -0.73
N THR A 95 -15.50 13.25 -0.88
CA THR A 95 -16.19 12.20 -1.63
C THR A 95 -17.53 11.84 -1.01
N GLU A 96 -17.59 11.69 0.32
CA GLU A 96 -18.83 11.41 1.05
C GLU A 96 -19.86 12.52 0.87
N ARG A 97 -19.45 13.80 1.02
CA ARG A 97 -20.36 14.94 0.80
C ARG A 97 -20.91 14.97 -0.62
N TRP A 98 -20.09 14.67 -1.62
CA TRP A 98 -20.54 14.65 -3.01
C TRP A 98 -21.54 13.52 -3.28
N LEU A 99 -21.34 12.34 -2.69
CA LEU A 99 -22.29 11.23 -2.80
C LEU A 99 -23.63 11.54 -2.14
N GLU A 100 -23.62 12.16 -0.96
CA GLU A 100 -24.83 12.62 -0.26
C GLU A 100 -25.62 13.66 -1.07
N GLU A 101 -24.93 14.59 -1.71
CA GLU A 101 -25.56 15.60 -2.58
C GLU A 101 -26.24 14.95 -3.79
N ILE A 102 -25.59 13.98 -4.44
CA ILE A 102 -26.18 13.24 -5.56
C ILE A 102 -27.43 12.47 -5.12
N GLU A 103 -27.37 11.80 -3.98
CA GLU A 103 -28.51 11.02 -3.47
C GLU A 103 -29.69 11.94 -3.13
N THR A 104 -29.43 13.07 -2.50
CA THR A 104 -30.43 14.09 -2.18
C THR A 104 -31.11 14.64 -3.44
N ASN A 105 -30.34 14.91 -4.49
CA ASN A 105 -30.85 15.42 -5.76
C ASN A 105 -31.70 14.37 -6.51
N LYS A 106 -31.38 13.07 -6.40
CA LYS A 106 -32.21 11.99 -6.96
C LYS A 106 -33.58 11.88 -6.26
N GLN A 107 -33.61 12.08 -4.93
CA GLN A 107 -34.85 11.99 -4.15
C GLN A 107 -35.79 13.19 -4.36
N THR A 108 -35.26 14.37 -4.66
CA THR A 108 -36.04 15.60 -4.86
C THR A 108 -36.58 15.79 -6.27
N THR A 109 -36.15 14.96 -7.23
CA THR A 109 -36.57 15.03 -8.65
C THR A 109 -37.57 13.93 -9.05
N SER A 110 -38.15 13.20 -8.07
CA SER A 110 -39.20 12.18 -8.28
C SER A 110 -40.59 12.66 -7.88
#